data_AF-A0A366SIA6-F1
#
_entry.id   AF-A0A366SIA6-F1
#
_cell.length_a   1.000
_cell.length_b   1.000
_cell.length_c   1.000
_cell.angle_alpha   90.00
_cell.angle_beta   90.00
_cell.angle_gamma   90.00
#
_symmetry.space_group_name_H-M   'P 1'
#
loop_
_entity.id
_entity.type
_entity.pdbx_description
1 polymer ?
#
loop_
_entity_poly.entity_id
_entity_poly.type
_entity_poly.pdbx_seq_one_letter_code
_entity_poly.pdbx_strand_id
1 'polypeptide(L)'
;MKLQFKHQKFQADAAKAVVDVFAGQPYLTPSYLMDRGIGYYQGNIDEKDDFTGWSNQKIIPELNDQLILENIQKIQRNNQIKPSDNLEGKYNLTIEMETGVGKTYTYIKTMYELNRAYGWSKFIVVVPSIAIREGVFKSFQVTQDHFAEEYGKKIRFFIYNSSQLTEIDRFASDNSINVMIINSQAFNARGKDARRIYMKLDEFRSRRPIDIIAKTNPILIIDEPQSVEGKKTKENLKQFNPLMTLRYSATHKADSIYNMVYRLDAMEAYNKHLVKKLR
;
A
#
# COMPACT_ATOMS: atom_id res chain seq x y z
N MET A 1 -4.46 -3.85 30.02
CA MET A 1 -3.33 -4.76 29.75
C MET A 1 -2.65 -4.28 28.47
N LYS A 2 -1.40 -3.79 28.53
CA LYS A 2 -0.63 -3.45 27.32
C LYS A 2 -0.10 -4.75 26.70
N LEU A 3 -0.42 -5.01 25.43
CA LEU A 3 0.16 -6.13 24.70
C LEU A 3 1.65 -5.82 24.44
N GLN A 4 2.55 -6.70 24.84
CA GLN A 4 3.96 -6.58 24.49
C GLN A 4 4.21 -7.28 23.17
N PHE A 5 4.61 -6.53 22.15
CA PHE A 5 5.01 -7.10 20.86
C PHE A 5 6.49 -7.41 20.88
N LYS A 6 6.84 -8.61 20.43
CA LYS A 6 8.23 -9.01 20.25
C LYS A 6 8.67 -8.68 18.83
N HIS A 7 9.80 -8.00 18.69
CA HIS A 7 10.43 -7.82 17.39
C HIS A 7 10.89 -9.17 16.85
N GLN A 8 10.33 -9.59 15.71
CA GLN A 8 10.75 -10.81 15.04
C GLN A 8 11.59 -10.45 13.82
N LYS A 9 12.79 -11.02 13.73
CA LYS A 9 13.79 -10.67 12.71
C LYS A 9 13.24 -10.81 11.29
N PHE A 10 12.53 -11.89 10.99
CA PHE A 10 11.96 -12.13 9.65
C PHE A 10 10.94 -11.06 9.22
N GLN A 11 10.23 -10.43 10.16
CA GLN A 11 9.29 -9.33 9.84
C GLN A 11 10.06 -8.06 9.46
N ALA A 12 11.20 -7.81 10.12
CA ALA A 12 12.10 -6.74 9.75
C ALA A 12 12.81 -7.02 8.42
N ASP A 13 13.25 -8.26 8.19
CA ASP A 13 13.91 -8.68 6.95
C ASP A 13 12.97 -8.55 5.74
N ALA A 14 11.70 -8.95 5.88
CA ALA A 14 10.68 -8.79 4.84
C ALA A 14 10.41 -7.31 4.52
N ALA A 15 10.26 -6.46 5.54
CA ALA A 15 10.08 -5.02 5.35
C ALA A 15 11.31 -4.38 4.68
N LYS A 16 12.51 -4.80 5.10
CA LYS A 16 13.78 -4.34 4.53
C LYS A 16 13.91 -4.74 3.06
N ALA A 17 13.55 -5.98 2.71
CA ALA A 17 13.58 -6.44 1.31
C ALA A 17 12.73 -5.54 0.40
N VAL A 18 11.56 -5.08 0.87
CA VAL A 18 10.73 -4.13 0.11
C VAL A 18 11.41 -2.75 -0.01
N VAL A 19 11.97 -2.22 1.08
CA VAL A 19 12.66 -0.93 1.07
C VAL A 19 13.86 -0.94 0.13
N ASP A 20 14.67 -2.00 0.18
CA ASP A 20 15.92 -2.12 -0.57
C ASP A 20 15.70 -2.15 -2.09
N VAL A 21 14.50 -2.54 -2.57
CA VAL A 21 14.16 -2.46 -4.01
C VAL A 21 14.37 -1.05 -4.56
N PHE A 22 14.03 -0.05 -3.74
CA PHE A 22 14.09 1.37 -4.12
C PHE A 22 15.33 2.08 -3.57
N ALA A 23 16.36 1.32 -3.17
CA ALA A 23 17.61 1.90 -2.71
C ALA A 23 18.19 2.86 -3.78
N GLY A 24 18.45 4.10 -3.38
CA GLY A 24 18.80 5.21 -4.28
C GLY A 24 17.71 6.29 -4.36
N GLN A 25 16.47 5.98 -4.00
CA GLN A 25 15.42 6.98 -3.84
C GLN A 25 15.73 7.88 -2.63
N PRO A 26 15.82 9.21 -2.80
CA PRO A 26 16.05 10.11 -1.67
C PRO A 26 14.80 10.25 -0.80
N TYR A 27 15.01 10.57 0.48
CA TYR A 27 13.94 11.10 1.31
C TYR A 27 13.54 12.46 0.78
N LEU A 28 12.38 12.53 0.15
CA LEU A 28 11.80 13.78 -0.29
C LEU A 28 10.62 14.08 0.61
N THR A 29 10.60 15.29 1.19
CA THR A 29 9.43 15.75 1.93
C THR A 29 8.22 15.64 0.98
N PRO A 30 7.08 15.06 1.44
CA PRO A 30 5.87 15.05 0.65
C PRO A 30 5.63 16.45 0.08
N SER A 31 5.34 16.62 -1.21
CA SER A 31 5.05 17.94 -1.74
C SER A 31 3.58 18.22 -1.45
N TYR A 32 3.31 19.32 -0.73
CA TYR A 32 1.97 19.89 -0.74
C TYR A 32 1.72 20.42 -2.15
N LEU A 33 0.86 19.73 -2.91
CA LEU A 33 0.34 20.27 -4.16
C LEU A 33 -0.54 21.45 -3.75
N MET A 34 -0.15 22.66 -4.12
CA MET A 34 -0.86 23.90 -3.86
C MET A 34 -1.13 24.52 -5.22
N ASP A 35 -2.40 24.67 -5.58
CA ASP A 35 -2.76 25.33 -6.83
C ASP A 35 -2.35 26.81 -6.76
N ARG A 36 -1.63 27.29 -7.78
CA ARG A 36 -1.39 28.72 -7.99
C ARG A 36 -2.56 29.21 -8.83
N GLY A 37 -3.57 29.76 -8.14
CA GLY A 37 -4.74 30.35 -8.74
C GLY A 37 -4.41 31.22 -9.95
N ILE A 38 -5.27 31.10 -10.96
CA ILE A 38 -5.14 31.69 -12.29
C ILE A 38 -5.07 33.23 -12.18
N GLY A 39 -3.88 33.79 -12.44
CA GLY A 39 -3.75 35.19 -12.82
C GLY A 39 -4.32 35.38 -14.23
N TYR A 40 -5.46 36.08 -14.29
CA TYR A 40 -6.06 36.73 -15.47
C TYR A 40 -5.52 36.33 -16.85
N TYR A 41 -6.07 35.28 -17.45
CA TYR A 41 -6.21 35.18 -18.90
C TYR A 41 -7.56 34.57 -19.25
N GLN A 42 -8.33 35.37 -20.00
CA GLN A 42 -9.66 35.08 -20.49
C GLN A 42 -9.54 34.12 -21.69
N GLY A 43 -10.08 32.90 -21.56
CA GLY A 43 -10.19 31.97 -22.69
C GLY A 43 -10.14 30.50 -22.26
N ASN A 44 -11.31 29.85 -22.31
CA ASN A 44 -11.59 28.43 -22.05
C ASN A 44 -11.44 27.97 -20.59
N ILE A 45 -12.60 27.74 -19.97
CA ILE A 45 -12.77 27.01 -18.71
C ILE A 45 -12.44 25.55 -18.98
N ASP A 46 -11.15 25.21 -19.00
CA ASP A 46 -10.72 23.86 -18.64
C ASP A 46 -10.61 23.85 -17.11
N GLU A 47 -11.51 23.12 -16.46
CA GLU A 47 -11.46 22.73 -15.04
C GLU A 47 -10.14 21.98 -14.76
N LYS A 48 -9.00 22.68 -14.69
CA LYS A 48 -7.78 22.18 -14.07
C LYS A 48 -8.05 22.14 -12.57
N ASP A 49 -8.67 21.06 -12.12
CA ASP A 49 -8.97 20.72 -10.73
C ASP A 49 -7.90 21.22 -9.74
N ASP A 50 -8.31 22.13 -8.85
CA ASP A 50 -7.61 22.55 -7.64
C ASP A 50 -7.40 21.34 -6.70
N PHE A 51 -6.35 20.55 -6.92
CA PHE A 51 -5.91 19.55 -5.95
C PHE A 51 -4.95 20.19 -4.96
N THR A 52 -5.46 20.51 -3.77
CA THR A 52 -4.64 20.86 -2.62
C THR A 52 -4.46 19.64 -1.71
N GLY A 53 -3.27 19.04 -1.68
CA GLY A 53 -3.04 17.82 -0.89
C GLY A 53 -1.63 17.27 -0.97
N TRP A 54 -1.37 16.21 -0.21
CA TRP A 54 -0.08 15.53 -0.18
C TRP A 54 -0.13 14.25 -0.99
N SER A 55 0.90 14.04 -1.80
CA SER A 55 1.10 12.82 -2.59
C SER A 55 2.42 12.16 -2.25
N ASN A 56 2.49 10.84 -2.39
CA ASN A 56 3.78 10.16 -2.44
C ASN A 56 4.58 10.69 -3.63
N GLN A 57 5.84 11.03 -3.39
CA GLN A 57 6.75 11.41 -4.46
C GLN A 57 6.96 10.25 -5.41
N LYS A 58 7.00 10.56 -6.71
CA LYS A 58 7.33 9.56 -7.72
C LYS A 58 8.78 9.12 -7.54
N ILE A 59 9.07 7.92 -8.02
CA ILE A 59 10.44 7.43 -8.10
C ILE A 59 11.24 8.37 -9.02
N ILE A 60 12.43 8.78 -8.56
CA ILE A 60 13.26 9.73 -9.30
C ILE A 60 13.73 9.13 -10.63
N PRO A 61 13.88 9.93 -11.70
CA PRO A 61 14.29 9.42 -13.02
C PRO A 61 15.63 8.68 -13.02
N GLU A 62 16.54 9.06 -12.12
CA GLU A 62 17.86 8.45 -11.95
C GLU A 62 17.76 7.01 -11.44
N LEU A 63 16.72 6.68 -10.67
CA LEU A 63 16.40 5.31 -10.24
C LEU A 63 15.50 4.65 -11.28
N ASN A 64 16.08 4.42 -12.47
CA ASN A 64 15.35 3.83 -13.60
C ASN A 64 15.06 2.33 -13.42
N ASP A 65 14.25 1.79 -14.34
CA ASP A 65 13.81 0.39 -14.34
C ASP A 65 14.96 -0.62 -14.26
N GLN A 66 16.08 -0.34 -14.93
CA GLN A 66 17.23 -1.24 -14.95
C GLN A 66 17.86 -1.33 -13.57
N LEU A 67 18.08 -0.20 -12.90
CA LEU A 67 18.63 -0.18 -11.54
C LEU A 67 17.68 -0.82 -10.52
N ILE A 68 16.38 -0.61 -10.66
CA ILE A 68 15.38 -1.26 -9.79
C ILE A 68 15.38 -2.78 -10.01
N LEU A 69 15.49 -3.24 -11.25
CA LEU A 69 15.62 -4.67 -11.54
C LEU A 69 16.90 -5.24 -10.92
N GLU A 70 18.03 -4.54 -11.01
CA GLU A 70 19.30 -4.94 -10.38
C GLU A 70 19.18 -5.04 -8.86
N ASN A 71 18.50 -4.07 -8.21
CA ASN A 71 18.20 -4.11 -6.79
C ASN A 71 17.36 -5.36 -6.45
N ILE A 72 16.27 -5.61 -7.19
CA ILE A 72 15.41 -6.79 -7.01
C ILE A 72 16.22 -8.08 -7.15
N GLN A 73 17.02 -8.21 -8.20
CA GLN A 73 17.84 -9.41 -8.43
C GLN A 73 18.89 -9.62 -7.34
N LYS A 74 19.48 -8.54 -6.80
CA LYS A 74 20.38 -8.62 -5.65
C LYS A 74 19.66 -9.14 -4.40
N ILE A 75 18.47 -8.62 -4.12
CA ILE A 75 17.62 -9.05 -3.00
C ILE A 75 17.23 -10.53 -3.18
N GLN A 76 16.81 -10.91 -4.38
CA GLN A 76 16.44 -12.29 -4.72
C GLN A 76 17.61 -13.26 -4.50
N ARG A 77 18.82 -12.93 -4.97
CA ARG A 77 20.02 -13.74 -4.71
C ARG A 77 20.28 -13.90 -3.21
N ASN A 78 20.19 -12.81 -2.44
CA ASN A 78 20.41 -12.85 -0.99
C ASN A 78 19.35 -13.70 -0.25
N ASN A 79 18.12 -13.71 -0.75
CA ASN A 79 17.01 -14.48 -0.21
C ASN A 79 16.84 -15.87 -0.85
N GLN A 80 17.81 -16.32 -1.66
CA GLN A 80 17.77 -17.62 -2.35
C GLN A 80 16.51 -17.81 -3.23
N ILE A 81 16.05 -16.71 -3.84
CA ILE A 81 14.95 -16.66 -4.80
C ILE A 81 15.55 -16.60 -6.20
N LYS A 82 14.93 -17.30 -7.17
CA LYS A 82 15.33 -17.20 -8.57
C LYS A 82 15.25 -15.72 -9.04
N PRO A 83 16.33 -15.15 -9.60
CA PRO A 83 16.30 -13.78 -10.10
C PRO A 83 15.23 -13.57 -11.18
N SER A 84 14.55 -12.41 -11.14
CA SER A 84 13.61 -11.99 -12.19
C SER A 84 14.35 -11.66 -13.48
N ASP A 85 13.80 -12.09 -14.62
CA ASP A 85 14.33 -11.76 -15.95
C ASP A 85 13.97 -10.33 -16.38
N ASN A 86 12.82 -9.82 -15.92
CA ASN A 86 12.33 -8.46 -16.20
C ASN A 86 11.44 -7.95 -15.05
N LEU A 87 11.05 -6.66 -15.09
CA LEU A 87 10.13 -6.04 -14.13
C LEU A 87 8.66 -6.35 -14.46
N GLU A 88 8.23 -7.58 -14.21
CA GLU A 88 6.87 -7.99 -14.51
C GLU A 88 5.82 -7.19 -13.72
N GLY A 89 4.79 -6.68 -14.41
CA GLY A 89 3.71 -5.91 -13.78
C GLY A 89 4.12 -4.56 -13.16
N LYS A 90 5.38 -4.14 -13.38
CA LYS A 90 6.13 -2.95 -12.95
C LYS A 90 5.82 -2.38 -11.55
N TYR A 91 6.83 -2.46 -10.68
CA TYR A 91 6.79 -2.19 -9.23
C TYR A 91 5.68 -2.95 -8.50
N ASN A 92 5.39 -4.15 -8.98
CA ASN A 92 4.52 -5.10 -8.32
C ASN A 92 5.39 -6.16 -7.66
N LEU A 93 5.43 -6.17 -6.33
CA LEU A 93 6.35 -6.98 -5.53
C LEU A 93 5.57 -8.02 -4.73
N THR A 94 6.06 -9.25 -4.75
CA THR A 94 5.50 -10.38 -3.99
C THR A 94 6.32 -10.65 -2.74
N ILE A 95 5.63 -10.74 -1.59
CA ILE A 95 6.16 -11.05 -0.27
C ILE A 95 5.40 -12.28 0.24
N GLU A 96 6.05 -13.43 0.22
CA GLU A 96 5.46 -14.68 0.71
C GLU A 96 5.74 -14.85 2.20
N MET A 97 4.69 -15.00 2.98
CA MET A 97 4.75 -15.20 4.43
C MET A 97 3.68 -16.19 4.87
N GLU A 98 4.11 -17.28 5.51
CA GLU A 98 3.23 -18.29 6.06
C GLU A 98 2.13 -17.72 6.99
N THR A 99 0.99 -18.39 7.03
CA THR A 99 -0.15 -18.05 7.89
C THR A 99 0.26 -18.07 9.35
N GLY A 100 -0.22 -17.09 10.13
CA GLY A 100 0.04 -17.01 11.57
C GLY A 100 1.38 -16.38 11.96
N VAL A 101 2.29 -16.08 11.02
CA VAL A 101 3.60 -15.46 11.34
C VAL A 101 3.54 -13.92 11.49
N GLY A 102 2.35 -13.32 11.38
CA GLY A 102 2.16 -11.87 11.55
C GLY A 102 2.36 -11.05 10.27
N LYS A 103 1.77 -11.49 9.16
CA LYS A 103 1.74 -10.79 7.86
C LYS A 103 1.22 -9.34 7.99
N THR A 104 0.12 -9.14 8.71
CA THR A 104 -0.44 -7.80 8.97
C THR A 104 0.53 -6.88 9.69
N TYR A 105 1.16 -7.37 10.75
CA TYR A 105 2.20 -6.63 11.45
C TYR A 105 3.36 -6.25 10.51
N THR A 106 3.73 -7.16 9.62
CA THR A 106 4.85 -6.96 8.69
C THR A 106 4.57 -5.87 7.65
N TYR A 107 3.38 -5.82 7.03
CA TYR A 107 3.08 -4.73 6.11
C TYR A 107 2.87 -3.39 6.82
N ILE A 108 2.38 -3.38 8.08
CA ILE A 108 2.33 -2.15 8.88
C ILE A 108 3.75 -1.64 9.12
N LYS A 109 4.67 -2.52 9.52
CA LYS A 109 6.10 -2.19 9.66
C LYS A 109 6.67 -1.67 8.35
N THR A 110 6.34 -2.32 7.22
CA THR A 110 6.79 -1.91 5.88
C THR A 110 6.34 -0.49 5.54
N MET A 111 5.12 -0.07 5.91
CA MET A 111 4.66 1.31 5.73
C MET A 111 5.54 2.32 6.49
N TYR A 112 5.86 2.02 7.76
CA TYR A 112 6.75 2.86 8.55
C TYR A 112 8.17 2.92 7.98
N GLU A 113 8.69 1.78 7.52
CA GLU A 113 10.03 1.69 6.92
C GLU A 113 10.12 2.47 5.60
N LEU A 114 9.13 2.36 4.72
CA LEU A 114 9.03 3.15 3.50
C LEU A 114 8.88 4.64 3.79
N ASN A 115 8.12 5.01 4.82
CA ASN A 115 8.04 6.40 5.25
C ASN A 115 9.38 6.92 5.78
N ARG A 116 10.09 6.12 6.58
CA ARG A 116 11.39 6.48 7.14
C ARG A 116 12.45 6.64 6.06
N ALA A 117 12.47 5.75 5.07
CA ALA A 117 13.47 5.76 4.00
C ALA A 117 13.17 6.85 2.94
N TYR A 118 11.92 6.98 2.51
CA TYR A 118 11.57 7.72 1.30
C TYR A 118 10.49 8.79 1.48
N GLY A 119 9.93 8.93 2.68
CA GLY A 119 8.89 9.93 2.97
C GLY A 119 7.48 9.53 2.49
N TRP A 120 7.32 8.36 1.84
CA TRP A 120 6.01 7.89 1.38
C TRP A 120 5.04 7.68 2.55
N SER A 121 3.82 8.20 2.41
CA SER A 121 2.86 8.34 3.50
C SER A 121 1.43 7.96 3.11
N LYS A 122 1.15 7.67 1.83
CA LYS A 122 -0.19 7.33 1.34
C LYS A 122 -0.28 5.86 0.97
N PHE A 123 -1.09 5.11 1.70
CA PHE A 123 -1.23 3.66 1.53
C PHE A 123 -2.70 3.25 1.44
N ILE A 124 -2.96 2.20 0.66
CA ILE A 124 -4.28 1.56 0.58
C ILE A 124 -4.10 0.07 0.82
N VAL A 125 -4.77 -0.47 1.84
CA VAL A 125 -4.81 -1.92 2.11
C VAL A 125 -6.07 -2.50 1.51
N VAL A 126 -5.89 -3.41 0.54
CA VAL A 126 -6.97 -4.14 -0.12
C VAL A 126 -7.04 -5.56 0.45
N VAL A 127 -8.20 -5.92 0.98
CA VAL A 127 -8.45 -7.23 1.61
C VAL A 127 -9.58 -8.00 0.91
N PRO A 128 -9.65 -9.33 1.03
CA PRO A 128 -10.66 -10.14 0.35
C PRO A 128 -12.10 -9.96 0.87
N SER A 129 -12.27 -9.74 2.18
CA SER A 129 -13.58 -9.85 2.85
C SER A 129 -13.75 -8.83 3.97
N ILE A 130 -15.00 -8.61 4.37
CA ILE A 130 -15.35 -7.73 5.51
C ILE A 130 -14.71 -8.25 6.81
N ALA A 131 -14.76 -9.56 7.07
CA ALA A 131 -14.18 -10.14 8.27
C ALA A 131 -12.65 -9.88 8.36
N ILE A 132 -11.93 -10.07 7.25
CA ILE A 132 -10.50 -9.78 7.20
C ILE A 132 -10.26 -8.26 7.35
N ARG A 133 -11.11 -7.42 6.76
CA ARG A 133 -11.06 -5.96 6.92
C ARG A 133 -11.13 -5.53 8.39
N GLU A 134 -12.07 -6.10 9.15
CA GLU A 134 -12.21 -5.82 10.58
C GLU A 134 -10.99 -6.33 11.38
N GLY A 135 -10.47 -7.51 11.05
CA GLY A 135 -9.25 -8.05 11.68
C GLY A 135 -8.01 -7.18 11.42
N VAL A 136 -7.86 -6.68 10.20
CA VAL A 136 -6.78 -5.73 9.84
C VAL A 136 -6.96 -4.41 10.57
N PHE A 137 -8.16 -3.83 10.57
CA PHE A 137 -8.45 -2.59 11.30
C PHE A 137 -8.12 -2.74 12.79
N LYS A 138 -8.50 -3.88 13.40
CA LYS A 138 -8.17 -4.17 14.80
C LYS A 138 -6.66 -4.31 15.03
N SER A 139 -5.93 -4.89 14.08
CA SER A 139 -4.47 -5.01 14.15
C SER A 139 -3.79 -3.65 14.14
N PHE A 140 -4.26 -2.70 13.33
CA PHE A 140 -3.81 -1.31 13.37
C PHE A 140 -4.04 -0.68 14.76
N GLN A 141 -5.24 -0.83 15.32
CA GLN A 141 -5.54 -0.29 16.67
C GLN A 141 -4.62 -0.87 17.75
N VAL A 142 -4.41 -2.18 17.72
CA VAL A 142 -3.69 -2.93 18.76
C VAL A 142 -2.18 -2.73 18.68
N THR A 143 -1.64 -2.46 17.48
CA THR A 143 -0.19 -2.24 17.27
C THR A 143 0.21 -0.77 17.25
N GLN A 144 -0.74 0.17 17.29
CA GLN A 144 -0.47 1.60 17.09
C GLN A 144 0.52 2.16 18.12
N ASP A 145 0.34 1.87 19.41
CA ASP A 145 1.22 2.40 20.46
C ASP A 145 2.62 1.79 20.37
N HIS A 146 2.72 0.49 20.09
CA HIS A 146 3.99 -0.19 19.87
C HIS A 146 4.81 0.45 18.74
N PHE A 147 4.18 0.68 17.58
CA PHE A 147 4.88 1.33 16.48
C PHE A 147 5.11 2.82 16.71
N ALA A 148 4.28 3.49 17.50
CA ALA A 148 4.53 4.88 17.90
C ALA A 148 5.76 5.00 18.80
N GLU A 149 5.95 4.05 19.72
CA GLU A 149 7.15 3.94 20.55
C GLU A 149 8.40 3.65 19.67
N GLU A 150 8.29 2.78 18.65
CA GLU A 150 9.42 2.44 17.77
C GLU A 150 9.78 3.55 16.75
N TYR A 151 8.79 4.22 16.14
CA TYR A 151 8.99 5.14 15.02
C TYR A 151 8.71 6.62 15.35
N GLY A 152 8.28 6.93 16.58
CA GLY A 152 7.99 8.29 17.05
C GLY A 152 6.76 8.95 16.40
N LYS A 153 5.95 8.19 15.64
CA LYS A 153 4.76 8.70 14.95
C LYS A 153 3.70 7.62 14.80
N LYS A 154 2.43 8.01 14.67
CA LYS A 154 1.29 7.11 14.49
C LYS A 154 0.79 7.13 13.05
N ILE A 155 0.40 5.97 12.54
CA ILE A 155 -0.42 5.86 11.33
C ILE A 155 -1.85 6.29 11.66
N ARG A 156 -2.42 7.17 10.82
CA ARG A 156 -3.86 7.39 10.71
C ARG A 156 -4.46 6.36 9.78
N PHE A 157 -5.53 5.70 10.19
CA PHE A 157 -6.16 4.65 9.40
C PHE A 157 -7.67 4.70 9.51
N PHE A 158 -8.36 4.35 8.43
CA PHE A 158 -9.82 4.30 8.38
C PHE A 158 -10.29 3.21 7.42
N ILE A 159 -11.53 2.76 7.62
CA ILE A 159 -12.23 1.88 6.70
C ILE A 159 -12.91 2.74 5.65
N TYR A 160 -12.69 2.43 4.37
CA TYR A 160 -13.41 3.12 3.30
C TYR A 160 -14.92 2.94 3.45
N ASN A 161 -15.65 4.05 3.42
CA ASN A 161 -17.10 4.09 3.40
C ASN A 161 -17.58 5.16 2.41
N SER A 162 -18.40 4.76 1.44
CA SER A 162 -18.97 5.65 0.41
C SER A 162 -19.81 6.80 0.97
N SER A 163 -20.33 6.70 2.19
CA SER A 163 -21.07 7.79 2.84
C SER A 163 -20.19 8.72 3.66
N GLN A 164 -18.92 8.37 3.94
CA GLN A 164 -18.00 9.16 4.75
C GLN A 164 -16.86 9.74 3.91
N LEU A 165 -17.19 10.63 2.98
CA LEU A 165 -16.23 11.22 2.04
C LEU A 165 -15.22 12.14 2.73
N THR A 166 -15.53 12.65 3.91
CA THR A 166 -14.62 13.48 4.72
C THR A 166 -13.32 12.76 5.05
N GLU A 167 -13.34 11.43 5.20
CA GLU A 167 -12.12 10.65 5.45
C GLU A 167 -11.22 10.58 4.20
N ILE A 168 -11.80 10.66 3.00
CA ILE A 168 -11.03 10.71 1.74
C ILE A 168 -10.34 12.07 1.60
N ASP A 169 -11.04 13.16 1.94
CA ASP A 169 -10.41 14.49 1.98
C ASP A 169 -9.27 14.53 3.00
N ARG A 170 -9.49 14.02 4.22
CA ARG A 170 -8.43 13.91 5.25
C ARG A 170 -7.26 13.06 4.77
N PHE A 171 -7.54 11.92 4.12
CA PHE A 171 -6.52 11.06 3.53
C PHE A 171 -5.64 11.82 2.54
N ALA A 172 -6.19 12.71 1.72
CA ALA A 172 -5.43 13.51 0.78
C ALA A 172 -4.73 14.72 1.43
N SER A 173 -5.35 15.38 2.40
CA SER A 173 -4.87 16.67 2.94
C SER A 173 -3.90 16.57 4.12
N ASP A 174 -3.84 15.43 4.81
CA ASP A 174 -2.98 15.20 5.98
C ASP A 174 -1.55 14.81 5.55
N ASN A 175 -0.48 15.26 6.24
CA ASN A 175 0.91 14.95 5.87
C ASN A 175 1.53 13.75 6.62
N SER A 176 0.83 13.20 7.60
CA SER A 176 1.22 12.00 8.34
C SER A 176 1.03 10.73 7.49
N ILE A 177 1.43 9.58 8.04
CA ILE A 177 1.19 8.30 7.37
C ILE A 177 -0.31 7.99 7.45
N ASN A 178 -0.96 7.86 6.30
CA ASN A 178 -2.38 7.60 6.15
C ASN A 178 -2.63 6.27 5.43
N VAL A 179 -3.53 5.47 5.98
CA VAL A 179 -3.91 4.16 5.44
C VAL A 179 -5.42 4.07 5.25
N MET A 180 -5.86 3.88 4.01
CA MET A 180 -7.24 3.50 3.71
C MET A 180 -7.36 1.98 3.63
N ILE A 181 -8.30 1.37 4.35
CA ILE A 181 -8.54 -0.08 4.33
C ILE A 181 -9.86 -0.36 3.59
N ILE A 182 -9.82 -1.22 2.58
CA ILE A 182 -10.98 -1.52 1.72
C ILE A 182 -11.04 -2.99 1.34
N ASN A 183 -12.24 -3.56 1.26
CA ASN A 183 -12.42 -4.92 0.76
C ASN A 183 -12.68 -4.94 -0.75
N SER A 184 -12.15 -5.95 -1.45
CA SER A 184 -12.23 -6.07 -2.92
C SER A 184 -13.68 -6.08 -3.45
N GLN A 185 -14.61 -6.66 -2.69
CA GLN A 185 -16.03 -6.70 -3.04
C GLN A 185 -16.67 -5.30 -3.16
N ALA A 186 -16.20 -4.33 -2.37
CA ALA A 186 -16.71 -2.96 -2.40
C ALA A 186 -16.53 -2.29 -3.77
N PHE A 187 -15.48 -2.64 -4.53
CA PHE A 187 -15.25 -2.12 -5.88
C PHE A 187 -16.15 -2.74 -6.95
N ASN A 188 -16.60 -3.97 -6.72
CA ASN A 188 -17.40 -4.71 -7.69
C ASN A 188 -18.89 -4.46 -7.52
N ALA A 189 -19.30 -3.90 -6.39
CA ALA A 189 -20.67 -3.53 -6.10
C ALA A 189 -21.21 -2.52 -7.15
N ARG A 190 -22.45 -2.75 -7.58
CA ARG A 190 -23.13 -1.94 -8.61
C ARG A 190 -24.20 -1.02 -8.02
N GLY A 191 -24.40 -1.04 -6.71
CA GLY A 191 -25.38 -0.23 -6.01
C GLY A 191 -25.10 1.28 -6.18
N LYS A 192 -26.14 2.10 -5.95
CA LYS A 192 -26.02 3.57 -6.01
C LYS A 192 -24.88 4.07 -5.13
N ASP A 193 -24.71 3.48 -3.94
CA ASP A 193 -23.65 3.88 -3.00
C ASP A 193 -22.25 3.51 -3.47
N ALA A 194 -22.08 2.33 -4.08
CA ALA A 194 -20.79 1.91 -4.63
C ALA A 194 -20.33 2.79 -5.79
N ARG A 195 -21.28 3.35 -6.56
CA ARG A 195 -20.97 4.27 -7.66
C ARG A 195 -20.52 5.66 -7.20
N ARG A 196 -20.77 6.04 -5.95
CA ARG A 196 -20.42 7.36 -5.40
C ARG A 196 -18.94 7.68 -5.54
N ILE A 197 -18.04 6.70 -5.42
CA ILE A 197 -16.59 6.90 -5.60
C ILE A 197 -16.22 7.43 -7.00
N TYR A 198 -17.06 7.15 -8.00
CA TYR A 198 -16.85 7.54 -9.41
C TYR A 198 -17.72 8.72 -9.85
N MET A 199 -18.59 9.26 -8.99
CA MET A 199 -19.53 10.34 -9.31
C MET A 199 -18.99 11.69 -8.83
N LYS A 200 -19.33 12.77 -9.54
CA LYS A 200 -19.20 14.14 -9.00
C LYS A 200 -20.26 14.29 -7.90
N LEU A 201 -19.85 14.66 -6.68
CA LEU A 201 -20.74 14.75 -5.52
C LEU A 201 -20.70 16.17 -4.97
N ASP A 202 -21.86 16.81 -4.81
CA ASP A 202 -21.94 18.21 -4.35
C ASP A 202 -21.37 18.36 -2.93
N GLU A 203 -21.66 17.41 -2.05
CA GLU A 203 -21.07 17.28 -0.71
C GLU A 203 -19.54 17.09 -0.71
N PHE A 204 -18.95 16.80 -1.87
CA PHE A 204 -17.51 16.66 -2.11
C PHE A 204 -16.96 17.72 -3.06
N ARG A 205 -17.59 18.90 -3.06
CA ARG A 205 -17.23 20.06 -3.90
C ARG A 205 -17.28 19.72 -5.39
N SER A 206 -18.24 18.87 -5.78
CA SER A 206 -18.44 18.38 -7.15
C SER A 206 -17.22 17.65 -7.75
N ARG A 207 -16.31 17.14 -6.91
CA ARG A 207 -15.17 16.31 -7.31
C ARG A 207 -15.54 14.82 -7.26
N ARG A 208 -14.75 13.99 -7.95
CA ARG A 208 -14.87 12.52 -7.86
C ARG A 208 -13.89 11.99 -6.80
N PRO A 209 -14.35 11.22 -5.80
CA PRO A 209 -13.45 10.69 -4.78
C PRO A 209 -12.29 9.85 -5.32
N ILE A 210 -12.52 9.07 -6.38
CA ILE A 210 -11.47 8.27 -7.03
C ILE A 210 -10.31 9.13 -7.54
N ASP A 211 -10.58 10.31 -8.10
CA ASP A 211 -9.56 11.20 -8.65
C ASP A 211 -8.70 11.80 -7.54
N ILE A 212 -9.32 12.16 -6.41
CA ILE A 212 -8.61 12.67 -5.23
C ILE A 212 -7.66 11.60 -4.68
N ILE A 213 -8.12 10.36 -4.57
CA ILE A 213 -7.27 9.25 -4.13
C ILE A 213 -6.14 9.02 -5.14
N ALA A 214 -6.43 9.01 -6.45
CA ALA A 214 -5.45 8.77 -7.49
C ALA A 214 -4.33 9.82 -7.52
N LYS A 215 -4.65 11.10 -7.24
CA LYS A 215 -3.68 12.19 -7.14
C LYS A 215 -2.70 12.03 -5.98
N THR A 216 -2.98 11.17 -5.00
CA THR A 216 -2.06 10.89 -3.88
C THR A 216 -0.90 9.94 -4.22
N ASN A 217 -0.90 9.31 -5.41
CA ASN A 217 0.03 8.24 -5.81
C ASN A 217 0.16 7.14 -4.73
N PRO A 218 -0.95 6.52 -4.29
CA PRO A 218 -0.93 5.61 -3.15
C PRO A 218 -0.07 4.37 -3.43
N ILE A 219 0.50 3.79 -2.37
CA ILE A 219 1.09 2.45 -2.42
C ILE A 219 -0.01 1.45 -2.07
N LEU A 220 -0.28 0.49 -2.97
CA LEU A 220 -1.26 -0.57 -2.70
C LEU A 220 -0.60 -1.70 -1.93
N ILE A 221 -1.24 -2.13 -0.86
CA ILE A 221 -0.91 -3.35 -0.14
C ILE A 221 -2.10 -4.29 -0.32
N ILE A 222 -1.84 -5.44 -0.95
CA ILE A 222 -2.85 -6.44 -1.26
C ILE A 222 -2.62 -7.61 -0.32
N ASP A 223 -3.53 -7.78 0.63
CA ASP A 223 -3.57 -8.92 1.54
C ASP A 223 -4.37 -10.03 0.86
N GLU A 224 -3.75 -11.19 0.65
CA GLU A 224 -4.35 -12.32 -0.05
C GLU A 224 -4.76 -11.97 -1.53
N PRO A 225 -3.76 -11.82 -2.42
CA PRO A 225 -3.92 -11.29 -3.78
C PRO A 225 -4.81 -12.13 -4.70
N GLN A 226 -5.01 -13.42 -4.41
CA GLN A 226 -5.96 -14.28 -5.12
C GLN A 226 -7.38 -13.68 -5.20
N SER A 227 -7.74 -12.82 -4.25
CA SER A 227 -9.04 -12.15 -4.22
C SER A 227 -9.19 -10.99 -5.19
N VAL A 228 -8.09 -10.50 -5.78
CA VAL A 228 -8.05 -9.37 -6.72
C VAL A 228 -7.56 -9.76 -8.11
N GLU A 229 -7.35 -11.04 -8.38
CA GLU A 229 -6.89 -11.54 -9.68
C GLU A 229 -7.94 -11.44 -10.79
N GLY A 230 -9.22 -11.26 -10.44
CA GLY A 230 -10.29 -11.09 -11.42
C GLY A 230 -10.08 -9.86 -12.30
N LYS A 231 -10.28 -9.99 -13.62
CA LYS A 231 -10.06 -8.92 -14.62
C LYS A 231 -10.67 -7.58 -14.22
N LYS A 232 -11.93 -7.57 -13.79
CA LYS A 232 -12.63 -6.35 -13.35
C LYS A 232 -11.96 -5.69 -12.13
N THR A 233 -11.56 -6.49 -11.15
CA THR A 233 -10.88 -5.99 -9.95
C THR A 233 -9.51 -5.41 -10.30
N LYS A 234 -8.73 -6.09 -11.17
CA LYS A 234 -7.45 -5.55 -11.67
C LYS A 234 -7.63 -4.20 -12.36
N GLU A 235 -8.62 -4.06 -13.25
CA GLU A 235 -8.90 -2.77 -13.91
C GLU A 235 -9.33 -1.69 -12.92
N ASN A 236 -10.14 -2.02 -11.92
CA ASN A 236 -10.55 -1.07 -10.89
C ASN A 236 -9.36 -0.59 -10.04
N LEU A 237 -8.42 -1.47 -9.68
CA LEU A 237 -7.24 -1.09 -8.90
C LEU A 237 -6.32 -0.13 -9.65
N LYS A 238 -6.27 -0.19 -11.00
CA LYS A 238 -5.51 0.79 -11.81
C LYS A 238 -6.04 2.21 -11.66
N GLN A 239 -7.33 2.38 -11.35
CA GLN A 239 -7.92 3.72 -11.18
C GLN A 239 -7.35 4.47 -9.98
N PHE A 240 -6.68 3.79 -9.03
CA PHE A 240 -5.95 4.45 -7.96
C PHE A 240 -4.63 5.06 -8.40
N ASN A 241 -4.20 4.86 -9.64
CA ASN A 241 -2.90 5.33 -10.14
C ASN A 241 -1.76 5.06 -9.13
N PRO A 242 -1.56 3.80 -8.71
CA PRO A 242 -0.68 3.51 -7.60
C PRO A 242 0.79 3.70 -7.95
N LEU A 243 1.59 4.14 -6.99
CA LEU A 243 3.04 4.24 -7.14
C LEU A 243 3.70 2.87 -7.30
N MET A 244 3.24 1.90 -6.51
CA MET A 244 3.69 0.51 -6.52
C MET A 244 2.61 -0.38 -5.89
N THR A 245 2.75 -1.70 -6.06
CA THR A 245 1.88 -2.71 -5.43
C THR A 245 2.71 -3.71 -4.65
N LEU A 246 2.32 -3.96 -3.39
CA LEU A 246 2.92 -4.95 -2.51
C LEU A 246 1.91 -6.06 -2.23
N ARG A 247 2.25 -7.31 -2.57
CA ARG A 247 1.36 -8.47 -2.44
C ARG A 247 1.85 -9.35 -1.32
N TYR A 248 1.06 -9.48 -0.27
CA TYR A 248 1.35 -10.36 0.85
C TYR A 248 0.42 -11.57 0.83
N SER A 249 0.97 -12.78 0.76
CA SER A 249 0.20 -14.04 0.87
C SER A 249 1.03 -15.15 1.47
N ALA A 250 0.36 -16.18 1.99
CA ALA A 250 1.03 -17.44 2.38
C ALA A 250 1.14 -18.37 1.17
N THR A 251 0.24 -18.23 0.21
CA THR A 251 0.13 -19.10 -0.95
C THR A 251 -0.09 -18.25 -2.19
N HIS A 252 0.93 -18.14 -3.03
CA HIS A 252 0.78 -17.51 -4.33
C HIS A 252 0.42 -18.58 -5.37
N LYS A 253 -0.57 -18.28 -6.21
CA LYS A 253 -0.73 -19.05 -7.45
C LYS A 253 0.46 -18.72 -8.35
N ALA A 254 0.94 -19.69 -9.13
CA ALA A 254 2.13 -19.49 -9.97
C ALA A 254 1.98 -18.29 -10.93
N ASP A 255 0.76 -18.01 -11.39
CA ASP A 255 0.40 -16.91 -12.28
C ASP A 255 0.18 -15.55 -11.57
N SER A 256 0.35 -15.47 -10.24
CA SER A 256 0.17 -14.24 -9.44
C SER A 256 1.42 -13.79 -8.68
N ILE A 257 2.57 -14.37 -9.01
CA ILE A 257 3.88 -13.99 -8.46
C ILE A 257 4.48 -12.90 -9.35
N TYR A 258 4.76 -11.74 -8.77
CA TYR A 258 5.44 -10.64 -9.43
C TYR A 258 6.67 -10.27 -8.61
N ASN A 259 7.86 -10.27 -9.22
CA ASN A 259 9.11 -9.82 -8.59
C ASN A 259 9.20 -10.23 -7.11
N MET A 260 9.20 -11.53 -6.81
CA MET A 260 9.23 -12.00 -5.43
C MET A 260 10.51 -11.51 -4.76
N VAL A 261 10.38 -10.72 -3.70
CA VAL A 261 11.53 -10.13 -2.98
C VAL A 261 11.80 -10.82 -1.66
N TYR A 262 10.83 -11.54 -1.11
CA TYR A 262 10.97 -12.24 0.16
C TYR A 262 10.07 -13.47 0.20
N ARG A 263 10.57 -14.55 0.81
CA ARG A 263 9.84 -15.78 1.03
C ARG A 263 10.14 -16.31 2.44
N LEU A 264 9.08 -16.71 3.13
CA LEU A 264 9.13 -17.50 4.36
C LEU A 264 8.02 -18.54 4.26
N ASP A 265 8.37 -19.72 3.73
CA ASP A 265 7.43 -20.81 3.52
C ASP A 265 7.15 -21.62 4.80
N ALA A 266 6.21 -22.56 4.72
CA ALA A 266 5.82 -23.44 5.82
C ALA A 266 7.01 -24.17 6.46
N MET A 267 7.93 -24.67 5.62
CA MET A 267 9.07 -25.48 6.04
C MET A 267 10.09 -24.61 6.76
N GLU A 268 10.41 -23.44 6.23
CA GLU A 268 11.26 -22.46 6.89
C GLU A 268 10.65 -21.91 8.17
N ALA A 269 9.34 -21.63 8.19
CA ALA A 269 8.63 -21.18 9.38
C ALA A 269 8.64 -22.25 10.47
N TYR A 270 8.46 -23.53 10.10
CA TYR A 270 8.57 -24.67 10.99
C TYR A 270 10.00 -24.85 11.52
N ASN A 271 11.01 -24.82 10.63
CA ASN A 271 12.42 -24.94 10.99
C ASN A 271 12.90 -23.81 11.90
N LYS A 272 12.32 -22.61 11.77
CA LYS A 272 12.58 -21.45 12.63
C LYS A 272 11.72 -21.45 13.91
N HIS A 273 10.95 -22.52 14.17
CA HIS A 273 10.04 -22.66 15.32
C HIS A 273 9.01 -21.52 15.45
N LEU A 274 8.59 -20.94 14.32
CA LEU A 274 7.67 -19.80 14.28
C LEU A 274 6.19 -20.24 14.31
N VAL A 275 5.91 -21.49 13.93
CA VAL A 275 4.57 -22.09 13.89
C VAL A 275 4.58 -23.46 14.58
N LYS A 276 3.47 -23.81 15.24
CA LYS A 276 3.31 -25.13 15.86
C LYS A 276 3.10 -26.20 14.77
N LYS A 277 3.67 -27.39 14.97
CA LYS A 277 3.42 -28.56 14.12
C LYS A 277 1.91 -28.83 14.11
N LEU A 278 1.29 -28.87 12.93
CA LEU A 278 -0.04 -29.47 12.80
C LEU A 278 0.14 -30.97 13.11
N ARG A 279 -0.58 -31.46 14.13
CA ARG A 279 -0.68 -32.88 14.46
C ARG A 279 -1.72 -33.54 13.56
#